data_AF-A0A2M7YLR9-F1
#
_entry.id   AF-A0A2M7YLR9-F1
#
_cell.length_a   1.000
_cell.length_b   1.000
_cell.length_c   1.000
_cell.angle_alpha   90.00
_cell.angle_beta   90.00
_cell.angle_gamma   90.00
#
_symmetry.space_group_name_H-M   'P 1'
#
loop_
_entity.id
_entity.type
_entity.pdbx_description
1 polymer ?
#
loop_
_entity_poly.entity_id
_entity_poly.type
_entity_poly.pdbx_seq_one_letter_code
_entity_poly.pdbx_strand_id
1 'polypeptide(L)'
;MEKSNIFQSLSVLVGTIIGVGLFTLPYITVRSGVWTMLFYFLLLSAVTILIKLIYGEIVLRTKDIHRLPGYVGKYLGGKWKRVSFFSNALGLTGALLVYLIVGGNFLYALF
;
A
#
# COMPACT_ATOMS: atom_id res chain seq x y z
N MET A 1 13.84 3.27 -20.79
CA MET A 1 12.77 2.48 -20.13
C MET A 1 11.87 1.99 -21.23
N GLU A 2 11.79 0.68 -21.47
CA GLU A 2 10.78 0.14 -22.39
C GLU A 2 9.38 0.56 -21.93
N LYS A 3 8.49 0.87 -22.87
CA LYS A 3 7.09 1.15 -22.53
C LYS A 3 6.47 -0.15 -22.01
N SER A 4 6.33 -0.27 -20.68
CA SER A 4 5.54 -1.37 -20.10
C SER A 4 4.11 -1.27 -20.59
N ASN A 5 3.53 -2.40 -20.98
CA ASN A 5 2.12 -2.45 -21.35
C ASN A 5 1.26 -1.99 -20.15
N ILE A 6 0.17 -1.26 -20.40
CA ILE A 6 -0.78 -0.81 -19.37
C ILE A 6 -1.23 -1.99 -18.51
N PHE A 7 -1.47 -3.15 -19.12
CA PHE A 7 -1.84 -4.37 -18.40
C PHE A 7 -0.76 -4.83 -17.43
N GLN A 8 0.52 -4.73 -17.78
CA GLN A 8 1.62 -5.10 -16.86
C GLN A 8 1.68 -4.14 -15.67
N SER A 9 1.59 -2.84 -15.93
CA SER A 9 1.55 -1.82 -14.87
C SER A 9 0.36 -1.99 -13.93
N LEU A 10 -0.81 -2.28 -14.50
CA LEU A 10 -2.04 -2.54 -13.73
C LEU A 10 -1.90 -3.80 -12.88
N SER A 11 -1.37 -4.90 -13.42
CA SER A 11 -1.16 -6.14 -12.69
C SER A 11 -0.21 -5.95 -11.51
N VAL A 12 0.90 -5.23 -11.69
CA VAL A 12 1.83 -4.92 -10.59
C VAL A 12 1.16 -4.04 -9.53
N LEU A 13 0.38 -3.04 -9.94
CA LEU A 13 -0.33 -2.17 -9.02
C LEU A 13 -1.38 -2.96 -8.21
N VAL A 14 -2.20 -3.77 -8.87
CA VAL A 14 -3.24 -4.58 -8.22
C VAL A 14 -2.61 -5.61 -7.28
N GLY A 15 -1.57 -6.32 -7.72
CA GLY A 15 -0.87 -7.34 -6.92
C GLY A 15 -0.15 -6.78 -5.69
N THR A 16 0.17 -5.49 -5.67
CA THR A 16 0.75 -4.82 -4.49
C THR A 16 -0.29 -4.24 -3.54
N ILE A 17 -1.57 -4.14 -3.96
CA ILE A 17 -2.67 -3.65 -3.12
C ILE A 17 -3.44 -4.83 -2.51
N ILE A 18 -3.79 -5.82 -3.33
CA ILE A 18 -4.56 -6.98 -2.87
C ILE A 18 -3.61 -7.88 -2.07
N GLY A 19 -3.94 -8.08 -0.80
CA GLY A 19 -3.09 -8.80 0.12
C GLY A 19 -3.85 -9.33 1.32
N VAL A 20 -3.10 -9.76 2.34
CA VAL A 20 -3.63 -10.41 3.55
C VAL A 20 -4.66 -9.55 4.30
N GLY A 21 -4.59 -8.22 4.16
CA GLY A 21 -5.58 -7.30 4.72
C GLY A 21 -7.02 -7.58 4.27
N LEU A 22 -7.24 -8.16 3.08
CA LEU A 22 -8.56 -8.50 2.58
C LEU A 22 -9.31 -9.45 3.53
N PHE A 23 -8.60 -10.38 4.18
CA PHE A 23 -9.19 -11.36 5.10
C PHE A 23 -9.73 -10.72 6.39
N THR A 24 -9.40 -9.46 6.68
CA THR A 24 -9.95 -8.73 7.83
C THR A 24 -11.33 -8.14 7.58
N LEU A 25 -11.74 -7.98 6.31
CA LEU A 25 -13.01 -7.34 5.96
C LEU A 25 -14.24 -8.03 6.56
N PRO A 26 -14.37 -9.38 6.51
CA PRO A 26 -15.53 -10.04 7.12
C PRO A 26 -15.61 -9.79 8.63
N TYR A 27 -14.47 -9.86 9.33
CA TYR A 27 -14.39 -9.62 10.77
C TYR A 27 -14.83 -8.20 11.14
N ILE A 28 -14.32 -7.19 10.41
CA ILE A 28 -14.68 -5.78 10.64
C ILE A 28 -16.16 -5.54 10.31
N THR A 29 -16.68 -6.17 9.26
CA THR A 29 -18.10 -6.05 8.87
C THR A 29 -19.03 -6.57 9.96
N VAL A 30 -18.72 -7.74 10.55
CA VAL A 30 -19.50 -8.30 11.67
C VAL A 30 -19.41 -7.43 12.92
N ARG A 31 -18.25 -6.81 13.19
CA ARG A 31 -18.03 -5.98 14.38
C ARG A 31 -18.59 -4.57 14.30
N SER A 32 -18.52 -3.93 13.14
CA SER A 32 -18.88 -2.51 12.94
C SER A 32 -20.20 -2.30 12.19
N GLY A 33 -20.74 -3.36 11.59
CA GLY A 33 -21.91 -3.32 10.72
C GLY A 33 -21.55 -2.98 9.28
N VAL A 34 -22.38 -3.45 8.35
CA VAL A 34 -22.18 -3.30 6.89
C VAL A 34 -22.13 -1.84 6.47
N TRP A 35 -23.00 -0.99 7.03
CA TRP A 35 -23.07 0.42 6.66
C TRP A 35 -21.83 1.21 7.06
N THR A 36 -21.33 0.99 8.27
CA THR A 36 -20.08 1.60 8.75
C THR A 36 -18.90 1.14 7.89
N MET A 37 -18.82 -0.15 7.59
CA MET A 37 -17.79 -0.71 6.72
C MET A 37 -17.82 -0.08 5.33
N LEU A 38 -19.00 0.00 4.70
CA LEU A 38 -19.16 0.61 3.37
C LEU A 38 -18.77 2.08 3.35
N PHE A 39 -19.15 2.86 4.37
CA PHE A 39 -18.77 4.25 4.49
C PHE A 39 -17.24 4.42 4.50
N TYR A 40 -16.55 3.68 5.39
CA TYR A 40 -15.08 3.74 5.46
C TYR A 40 -14.42 3.19 4.19
N PHE A 41 -14.98 2.13 3.58
CA PHE A 41 -14.47 1.59 2.34
C PHE A 41 -14.46 2.63 1.22
N LEU A 42 -15.58 3.33 1.01
CA LEU A 42 -15.69 4.38 -0.01
C LEU A 42 -14.79 5.58 0.31
N LEU A 43 -14.81 6.05 1.56
CA LEU A 43 -14.01 7.20 2.00
C LEU A 43 -12.51 6.93 1.83
N LEU A 44 -12.02 5.81 2.38
CA LEU A 44 -10.59 5.47 2.32
C LEU A 44 -10.14 5.12 0.90
N SER A 45 -11.03 4.56 0.07
CA SER A 45 -10.73 4.34 -1.35
C SER A 45 -10.54 5.66 -2.08
N ALA A 46 -11.43 6.64 -1.89
CA ALA A 46 -11.29 7.97 -2.50
C ALA A 46 -9.99 8.67 -2.05
N VAL A 47 -9.67 8.62 -0.75
CA VAL A 47 -8.42 9.16 -0.21
C VAL A 47 -7.20 8.47 -0.82
N THR A 48 -7.23 7.14 -0.94
CA THR A 48 -6.11 6.37 -1.51
C THR A 48 -5.91 6.67 -3.00
N ILE A 49 -7.00 6.83 -3.77
CA ILE A 49 -6.93 7.24 -5.18
C ILE A 49 -6.27 8.61 -5.29
N LEU A 50 -6.71 9.58 -4.48
CA LEU A 50 -6.13 10.92 -4.48
C LEU A 50 -4.62 10.89 -4.18
N ILE A 51 -4.21 10.15 -3.15
CA ILE A 51 -2.78 10.00 -2.78
C ILE A 51 -1.98 9.39 -3.95
N LYS A 52 -2.51 8.37 -4.63
CA LYS A 52 -1.83 7.74 -5.76
C LYS A 52 -1.72 8.64 -6.98
N LEU A 53 -2.72 9.48 -7.25
CA LEU A 53 -2.67 10.48 -8.33
C LEU A 53 -1.59 11.52 -8.04
N ILE A 54 -1.54 12.05 -6.81
CA ILE A 54 -0.49 13.00 -6.39
C ILE A 54 0.90 12.34 -6.50
N TYR A 55 1.04 11.10 -6.03
CA TYR A 55 2.30 10.37 -6.13
C TYR A 55 2.71 10.11 -7.58
N GLY A 56 1.76 9.78 -8.45
CA GLY A 56 1.98 9.62 -9.89
C GLY A 56 2.52 10.89 -10.54
N GLU A 57 1.96 12.05 -10.20
CA GLU A 57 2.43 13.35 -10.70
C GLU A 57 3.87 13.64 -10.27
N ILE A 58 4.21 13.34 -9.00
CA ILE A 58 5.58 13.48 -8.48
C ILE A 58 6.56 12.59 -9.26
N VAL A 59 6.18 11.33 -9.51
CA VAL A 59 6.99 10.37 -10.27
C VAL A 59 7.20 10.86 -11.70
N LEU A 60 6.15 11.32 -12.39
CA LEU A 60 6.24 11.81 -13.77
C LEU A 60 7.08 13.08 -13.92
N ARG A 61 7.08 13.96 -12.91
CA ARG A 61 7.88 15.21 -12.91
C ARG A 61 9.33 15.00 -12.48
N THR A 62 9.69 13.83 -11.96
CA THR A 62 11.05 13.54 -11.49
C THR A 62 11.79 12.69 -12.51
N LYS A 63 12.91 13.20 -13.05
CA LYS A 63 13.75 12.45 -14.01
C LYS A 63 14.27 11.11 -13.46
N ASP A 64 14.57 11.09 -12.17
CA ASP A 64 15.17 9.94 -11.49
C ASP A 64 14.12 9.09 -10.77
N ILE A 65 14.30 7.77 -10.84
CA ILE A 65 13.43 6.80 -10.16
C ILE A 65 13.86 6.68 -8.69
N HIS A 66 12.89 6.88 -7.79
CA HIS A 66 13.10 6.78 -6.36
C HIS A 66 12.01 5.93 -5.71
N ARG A 67 12.26 5.48 -4.47
CA ARG A 67 11.16 5.06 -3.57
C ARG A 67 10.60 6.28 -2.85
N LEU A 68 9.46 6.13 -2.17
CA LEU A 68 8.80 7.22 -1.43
C LEU A 68 9.79 8.07 -0.58
N PRO A 69 10.72 7.49 0.22
CA PRO A 69 11.66 8.30 0.98
C PRO A 69 12.62 9.14 0.14
N GLY A 70 12.99 8.65 -1.05
CA GLY A 70 13.82 9.40 -2.00
C GLY A 70 13.08 10.60 -2.57
N TYR A 71 11.82 10.43 -2.98
CA TYR A 71 10.97 11.55 -3.42
C TYR A 71 10.76 12.56 -2.28
N VAL A 72 10.44 12.10 -1.08
CA VAL A 72 10.30 12.98 0.10
C VAL A 72 11.59 13.75 0.37
N GLY A 73 12.75 13.12 0.27
CA GLY A 73 14.02 13.82 0.42
C GLY A 73 14.28 14.89 -0.63
N LYS A 74 13.87 14.64 -1.88
CA LYS A 74 14.02 15.58 -2.99
C LYS A 74 13.12 16.80 -2.84
N TYR A 75 11.88 16.63 -2.39
CA TYR A 75 10.88 17.70 -2.35
C TYR A 75 10.69 18.35 -0.97
N LEU A 76 10.92 17.62 0.12
CA LEU A 76 10.69 18.10 1.50
C LEU A 76 12.00 18.19 2.30
N GLY A 77 13.10 17.62 1.81
CA GLY A 77 14.42 17.70 2.45
C GLY A 77 14.75 16.56 3.41
N GLY A 78 15.97 16.61 3.97
CA GLY A 78 16.59 15.48 4.67
C GLY A 78 15.88 15.02 5.96
N LYS A 79 15.27 15.93 6.72
CA LYS A 79 14.53 15.58 7.94
C LYS A 79 13.32 14.68 7.61
N TRP A 80 12.54 15.07 6.61
CA TRP A 80 11.37 14.31 6.15
C TRP A 80 11.74 13.02 5.41
N LYS A 81 12.89 13.00 4.73
CA LYS A 81 13.46 11.75 4.18
C LYS A 81 13.64 10.70 5.27
N ARG A 82 14.18 11.09 6.42
CA ARG A 82 14.42 10.18 7.54
C ARG A 82 13.09 9.70 8.16
N VAL A 83 12.11 10.58 8.34
CA VAL A 83 10.77 10.22 8.84
C VAL A 83 10.08 9.22 7.89
N SER A 84 10.01 9.54 6.60
CA SER A 84 9.41 8.65 5.60
C SER A 84 10.14 7.32 5.46
N PHE A 85 11.47 7.32 5.60
CA PHE A 85 12.26 6.09 5.63
C PHE A 85 11.87 5.19 6.81
N PHE A 86 11.82 5.72 8.03
CA PHE A 86 11.45 4.92 9.20
C PHE A 86 9.99 4.44 9.12
N SER A 87 9.06 5.29 8.69
CA SER A 87 7.67 4.89 8.47
C SER A 87 7.56 3.77 7.44
N ASN A 88 8.29 3.86 6.32
CA ASN A 88 8.25 2.83 5.29
C ASN A 88 8.93 1.53 5.75
N ALA A 89 10.04 1.61 6.47
CA ALA A 89 10.74 0.44 7.01
C ALA A 89 9.86 -0.30 8.03
N LEU A 90 9.30 0.40 9.02
CA LEU A 90 8.40 -0.19 10.01
C LEU A 90 7.15 -0.79 9.36
N GLY A 91 6.55 -0.09 8.40
CA GLY A 91 5.38 -0.57 7.66
C GLY A 91 5.69 -1.86 6.88
N LEU A 92 6.83 -1.92 6.19
CA LEU A 92 7.25 -3.12 5.46
C LEU A 92 7.54 -4.30 6.38
N THR A 93 8.27 -4.08 7.49
CA THR A 93 8.55 -5.13 8.46
C THR A 93 7.27 -5.65 9.11
N GLY A 94 6.36 -4.77 9.51
CA GLY A 94 5.06 -5.14 10.07
C GLY A 94 4.21 -5.93 9.07
N ALA A 95 4.18 -5.50 7.80
CA ALA A 95 3.49 -6.23 6.74
C ALA A 95 4.07 -7.64 6.57
N LEU A 96 5.39 -7.78 6.43
CA LEU A 96 6.04 -9.09 6.29
C LEU A 96 5.77 -10.01 7.49
N LEU A 97 5.75 -9.46 8.71
CA LEU A 97 5.40 -10.21 9.91
C LEU A 97 3.95 -10.73 9.87
N VAL A 98 2.99 -9.90 9.46
CA VAL A 98 1.59 -10.34 9.27
C VAL A 98 1.49 -11.42 8.19
N TYR A 99 2.20 -11.26 7.08
CA TYR A 99 2.24 -12.28 6.03
C TYR A 99 2.82 -13.61 6.52
N LEU A 100 3.86 -13.58 7.36
CA LEU A 100 4.44 -14.78 7.95
C LEU A 100 3.45 -15.49 8.90
N ILE A 101 2.79 -14.73 9.78
CA ILE A 101 1.81 -15.27 10.73
C ILE A 101 0.62 -15.88 9.99
N VAL A 102 0.02 -15.15 9.07
CA VAL A 102 -1.16 -15.64 8.33
C VAL A 102 -0.79 -16.80 7.41
N GLY A 103 0.37 -16.73 6.76
CA GLY A 103 0.91 -17.84 5.97
C GLY A 103 1.11 -19.11 6.82
N GLY A 104 1.65 -18.97 8.04
CA GLY A 104 1.80 -20.07 8.99
C GLY A 104 0.46 -20.66 9.43
N ASN A 105 -0.54 -19.81 9.71
CA ASN A 105 -1.89 -20.26 10.06
C ASN A 105 -2.56 -21.01 8.91
N PHE A 106 -2.40 -20.57 7.67
CA PHE A 106 -2.93 -21.28 6.50
C PHE A 106 -2.22 -22.61 6.28
N LEU A 107 -0.90 -22.68 6.47
CA LEU A 107 -0.16 -23.92 6.35
C LEU A 107 -0.60 -24.95 7.40
N TYR A 108 -0.77 -24.51 8.66
CA TYR A 108 -1.29 -25.34 9.74
C TYR A 108 -2.75 -25.78 9.52
N ALA A 109 -3.56 -24.96 8.86
CA ALA A 109 -4.95 -25.35 8.55
C ALA A 109 -5.05 -26.37 7.40
N LEU A 110 -4.01 -26.49 6.57
CA LEU A 110 -3.98 -27.39 5.40
C LEU A 110 -3.41 -28.79 5.72
N PHE A 111 -2.57 -28.90 6.76
CA PHE A 111 -1.85 -30.13 7.12
C PHE A 111 -2.04 -30.45 8.60
#